data_AF-A0A0A7M1B5-F1
#
_entry.id   AF-A0A0A7M1B5-F1
#
_cell.length_a   1.000
_cell.length_b   1.000
_cell.length_c   1.000
_cell.angle_alpha   90.00
_cell.angle_beta   90.00
_cell.angle_gamma   90.00
#
_symmetry.space_group_name_H-M   'P 1'
#
loop_
_entity.id
_entity.type
_entity.pdbx_description
1 polymer ?
#
loop_
_entity_poly.entity_id
_entity_poly.type
_entity_poly.pdbx_seq_one_letter_code
_entity_poly.pdbx_strand_id
1 'polypeptide(L)'
;NNESRLNHHLSGLFGVSSLAWTGHLVHVAIPESRGIHVGWDNFLVTLPHPDGLAPFFSGNWLAYANNPDSAQHIFGTNEGAGTAILTFVGGFNPQTQALWLTDIAHHHLAIAVVFIVAGHMYRTNWGIGHNMKEILDAHRPPGGRLGAGHRGLFDTITNSLHMQLGLALASLGVATSLTAQH
;
A
#
# COMPACT_ATOMS: atom_id res chain seq x y z
N ASN A 1 -17.30 -10.77 14.32
CA ASN A 1 -17.76 -10.40 12.97
C ASN A 1 -16.53 -10.39 12.05
N ASN A 2 -16.40 -11.38 11.17
CA ASN A 2 -15.18 -11.62 10.39
C ASN A 2 -15.06 -10.68 9.19
N GLU A 3 -16.15 -10.51 8.45
CA GLU A 3 -16.27 -9.64 7.28
C GLU A 3 -15.97 -8.19 7.65
N SER A 4 -16.58 -7.69 8.73
CA SER A 4 -16.31 -6.32 9.23
C SER A 4 -14.84 -6.15 9.59
N ARG A 5 -14.25 -7.09 10.34
CA ARG A 5 -12.83 -7.03 10.73
C ARG A 5 -11.92 -6.99 9.49
N LEU A 6 -12.18 -7.82 8.48
CA LEU A 6 -11.39 -7.84 7.25
C LEU A 6 -11.52 -6.55 6.45
N ASN A 7 -12.73 -6.00 6.32
CA ASN A 7 -12.91 -4.70 5.67
C ASN A 7 -12.12 -3.60 6.37
N HIS A 8 -12.18 -3.52 7.70
CA HIS A 8 -11.43 -2.53 8.48
C HIS A 8 -9.91 -2.74 8.41
N HIS A 9 -9.44 -3.98 8.41
CA HIS A 9 -8.00 -4.25 8.31
C HIS A 9 -7.47 -3.97 6.90
N LEU A 10 -8.18 -4.39 5.86
CA LEU A 10 -7.78 -4.11 4.48
C LEU A 10 -7.83 -2.61 4.19
N SER A 11 -9.00 -1.97 4.37
CA SER A 11 -9.14 -0.55 4.02
C SER A 11 -8.44 0.38 5.02
N GLY A 12 -8.66 0.19 6.32
CA GLY A 12 -8.13 1.07 7.36
C GLY A 12 -6.69 0.75 7.71
N LEU A 13 -6.43 -0.45 8.26
CA LEU A 13 -5.10 -0.79 8.77
C LEU A 13 -4.04 -0.82 7.66
N PHE A 14 -4.33 -1.39 6.50
CA PHE A 14 -3.36 -1.44 5.39
C PHE A 14 -3.52 -0.27 4.42
N GLY A 15 -4.74 -0.04 3.91
CA GLY A 15 -5.00 0.99 2.90
C GLY A 15 -4.71 2.41 3.39
N VAL A 16 -5.41 2.86 4.45
CA VAL A 16 -5.25 4.21 5.00
C VAL A 16 -3.84 4.41 5.57
N SER A 17 -3.26 3.41 6.24
CA SER A 17 -1.87 3.53 6.72
C SER A 17 -0.86 3.67 5.59
N SER A 18 -1.02 2.93 4.48
CA SER A 18 -0.14 3.07 3.30
C SER A 18 -0.35 4.41 2.60
N LEU A 19 -1.59 4.91 2.55
CA LEU A 19 -1.88 6.25 2.03
C LEU A 19 -1.26 7.34 2.91
N ALA A 20 -1.35 7.20 4.23
CA ALA A 20 -0.72 8.11 5.18
C ALA A 20 0.81 8.07 5.07
N TRP A 21 1.39 6.89 4.88
CA TRP A 21 2.83 6.74 4.65
C TRP A 21 3.27 7.38 3.32
N THR A 22 2.46 7.27 2.26
CA THR A 22 2.67 8.04 1.02
C THR A 22 2.71 9.53 1.33
N GLY A 23 1.74 10.04 2.09
CA GLY A 23 1.71 11.44 2.53
C GLY A 23 2.99 11.83 3.27
N HIS A 24 3.46 11.01 4.20
CA HIS A 24 4.71 11.25 4.90
C HIS A 24 5.92 11.28 3.95
N LEU A 25 6.03 10.33 3.02
CA LEU A 25 7.13 10.29 2.05
C LEU A 25 7.14 11.54 1.15
N VAL A 26 5.98 11.92 0.61
CA VAL A 26 5.82 13.06 -0.30
C VAL A 26 6.02 14.40 0.39
N HIS A 27 5.53 14.55 1.63
CA HIS A 27 5.55 15.84 2.33
C HIS A 27 6.79 16.03 3.22
N VAL A 28 7.48 14.97 3.63
CA VAL A 28 8.61 15.07 4.57
C VAL A 28 9.85 14.40 3.99
N ALA A 29 9.82 13.09 3.72
CA ALA A 29 11.04 12.36 3.38
C ALA A 29 11.69 12.83 2.06
N ILE A 30 10.88 13.05 1.00
CA ILE A 30 11.38 13.53 -0.29
C ILE A 30 11.95 14.96 -0.16
N PRO A 31 11.25 15.95 0.41
CA PRO A 31 11.83 17.26 0.69
C PRO A 31 13.14 17.22 1.49
N GLU A 32 13.19 16.46 2.59
CA GLU A 32 14.39 16.33 3.42
C GLU A 32 15.55 15.68 2.64
N SER A 33 15.27 14.70 1.78
CA SER A 33 16.26 14.12 0.88
C SER A 33 16.80 15.11 -0.16
N ARG A 34 16.10 16.24 -0.35
CA ARG A 34 16.48 17.35 -1.24
C ARG A 34 17.03 18.56 -0.48
N GLY A 35 17.33 18.41 0.81
CA GLY A 35 17.83 19.48 1.67
C GLY A 35 16.80 20.56 2.00
N ILE A 36 15.50 20.25 1.85
CA ILE A 36 14.39 21.15 2.16
C ILE A 36 13.78 20.69 3.49
N HIS A 37 13.96 21.48 4.54
CA HIS A 37 13.42 21.15 5.85
C HIS A 37 11.89 21.27 5.89
N VAL A 38 11.20 20.18 6.26
CA VAL A 38 9.75 20.18 6.47
C VAL A 38 9.41 19.55 7.83
N GLY A 39 8.89 20.38 8.72
CA GLY A 39 8.49 20.04 10.07
C GLY A 39 7.03 20.37 10.37
N TRP A 40 6.59 20.06 11.58
CA TRP A 40 5.21 20.34 12.04
C TRP A 40 4.82 21.82 11.97
N ASP A 41 5.81 22.71 12.05
CA ASP A 41 5.67 24.16 12.02
C ASP A 41 5.42 24.73 10.62
N ASN A 42 5.87 24.04 9.56
CA ASN A 42 5.81 24.56 8.19
C ASN A 42 5.14 23.64 7.15
N PHE A 43 4.81 22.37 7.48
CA PHE A 43 4.27 21.42 6.49
C PHE A 43 2.92 21.85 5.87
N LEU A 44 2.15 22.69 6.57
CA LEU A 44 0.87 23.22 6.06
C LEU A 44 1.04 24.29 4.98
N VAL A 45 2.22 24.90 4.87
CA VAL A 45 2.51 26.00 3.94
C VAL A 45 3.59 25.65 2.93
N THR A 46 4.34 24.56 3.12
CA THR A 46 5.31 24.05 2.17
C THR A 46 4.64 23.09 1.19
N LEU A 47 4.63 23.44 -0.10
CA LEU A 47 4.09 22.56 -1.13
C LEU A 47 5.05 21.40 -1.42
N PRO A 48 4.55 20.14 -1.51
CA PRO A 48 5.39 19.00 -1.86
C PRO A 48 5.74 18.95 -3.36
N HIS A 49 4.97 19.64 -4.21
CA HIS A 49 5.19 19.75 -5.65
C HIS A 49 4.90 21.19 -6.10
N PRO A 50 5.66 21.78 -7.04
CA PRO A 50 5.48 23.17 -7.47
C PRO A 50 4.06 23.51 -7.94
N ASP A 51 3.41 22.60 -8.66
CA ASP A 51 2.04 22.80 -9.18
C ASP A 51 0.94 22.46 -8.15
N GLY A 52 1.31 22.11 -6.92
CA GLY A 52 0.36 21.73 -5.86
C GLY A 52 -0.58 20.60 -6.28
N LEU A 53 -1.87 20.73 -5.95
CA LEU A 53 -2.91 19.74 -6.26
C LEU A 53 -3.62 19.96 -7.61
N ALA A 54 -3.27 21.01 -8.36
CA ALA A 54 -3.95 21.28 -9.63
C ALA A 54 -3.82 20.13 -10.66
N PRO A 55 -2.64 19.48 -10.83
CA PRO A 55 -2.52 18.31 -11.71
C PRO A 55 -3.37 17.11 -11.25
N PHE A 56 -3.52 16.92 -9.94
CA PHE A 56 -4.36 15.86 -9.39
C PHE A 56 -5.82 16.00 -9.81
N PHE A 57 -6.42 17.19 -9.60
CA PHE A 57 -7.83 17.43 -9.89
C PHE A 57 -8.15 17.59 -11.37
N SER A 58 -7.17 17.97 -12.19
CA SER A 58 -7.31 18.04 -13.65
C SER A 58 -7.07 16.69 -14.35
N GLY A 59 -6.61 15.67 -13.63
CA GLY A 59 -6.28 14.35 -14.18
C GLY A 59 -4.93 14.29 -14.90
N ASN A 60 -4.14 15.37 -14.92
CA ASN A 60 -2.79 15.39 -15.48
C ASN A 60 -1.76 14.82 -14.48
N TRP A 61 -1.93 13.57 -14.06
CA TRP A 61 -1.09 12.97 -13.02
C TRP A 61 0.37 12.77 -13.43
N LEU A 62 0.63 12.72 -14.74
CA LEU A 62 2.00 12.61 -15.28
C LEU A 62 2.89 13.79 -14.85
N ALA A 63 2.31 14.95 -14.54
CA ALA A 63 3.03 16.10 -14.02
C ALA A 63 3.87 15.74 -12.77
N TYR A 64 3.35 14.88 -11.90
CA TYR A 64 4.04 14.48 -10.66
C TYR A 64 5.23 13.54 -10.84
N ALA A 65 5.42 12.99 -12.05
CA ALA A 65 6.54 12.13 -12.41
C ALA A 65 7.65 12.88 -13.16
N ASN A 66 7.41 14.13 -13.55
CA ASN A 66 8.35 14.89 -14.35
C ASN A 66 9.53 15.39 -13.51
N ASN A 67 10.72 15.41 -14.11
CA ASN A 67 11.97 15.88 -13.51
C ASN A 67 12.32 15.12 -12.20
N PRO A 68 12.64 13.81 -12.30
CA PRO A 68 13.13 13.03 -11.16
C PRO A 68 14.50 13.54 -10.67
N ASP A 69 14.89 13.13 -9.48
CA ASP A 69 16.26 13.35 -9.00
C ASP A 69 17.27 12.75 -9.97
N SER A 70 18.33 13.48 -10.26
CA SER A 70 19.34 13.07 -11.26
C SER A 70 20.23 11.94 -10.73
N ALA A 71 20.98 11.30 -11.63
CA ALA A 71 21.98 10.31 -11.24
C ALA A 71 23.14 10.90 -10.40
N GLN A 72 23.30 12.22 -10.41
CA GLN A 72 24.29 12.97 -9.65
C GLN A 72 23.69 13.63 -8.39
N HIS A 73 22.43 13.34 -8.06
CA HIS A 73 21.79 13.86 -6.86
C HIS A 73 22.57 13.49 -5.60
N ILE A 74 22.80 14.48 -4.73
CA ILE A 74 23.40 14.27 -3.41
C ILE A 74 22.28 14.27 -2.36
N PHE A 75 22.02 13.10 -1.79
CA PHE A 75 20.99 12.89 -0.78
C PHE A 75 21.19 13.81 0.43
N GLY A 76 20.12 14.50 0.81
CA GLY A 76 20.11 15.52 1.87
C GLY A 76 20.46 16.93 1.39
N THR A 77 20.70 17.14 0.08
CA THR A 77 20.98 18.45 -0.50
C THR A 77 20.14 18.71 -1.75
N ASN A 78 20.13 19.97 -2.20
CA ASN A 78 19.45 20.37 -3.42
C ASN A 78 20.30 20.15 -4.70
N GLU A 79 21.53 19.66 -4.58
CA GLU A 79 22.42 19.44 -5.71
C GLU A 79 21.96 18.23 -6.52
N GLY A 80 21.54 18.47 -7.77
CA GLY A 80 21.01 17.42 -8.64
C GLY A 80 19.59 16.93 -8.28
N ALA A 81 18.91 17.63 -7.38
CA ALA A 81 17.53 17.33 -6.97
C ALA A 81 16.51 17.71 -8.05
N GLY A 82 15.52 16.86 -8.21
CA GLY A 82 14.37 17.07 -9.09
C GLY A 82 13.16 17.64 -8.35
N THR A 83 12.01 17.58 -9.01
CA THR A 83 10.71 18.03 -8.47
C THR A 83 9.67 16.92 -8.43
N ALA A 84 9.91 15.78 -9.10
CA ALA A 84 8.99 14.66 -9.10
C ALA A 84 8.68 14.18 -7.68
N ILE A 85 7.46 13.75 -7.43
CA ILE A 85 7.03 13.16 -6.14
C ILE A 85 6.55 11.72 -6.29
N LEU A 86 6.21 11.28 -7.50
CA LEU A 86 5.73 9.94 -7.81
C LEU A 86 6.35 9.47 -9.12
N THR A 87 7.30 8.53 -9.05
CA THR A 87 8.03 8.05 -10.24
C THR A 87 7.90 6.55 -10.41
N PHE A 88 8.45 6.04 -11.52
CA PHE A 88 8.60 4.60 -11.77
C PHE A 88 9.93 4.36 -12.50
N VAL A 89 11.03 4.83 -11.91
CA VAL A 89 12.36 4.81 -12.54
C VAL A 89 12.93 3.39 -12.51
N GLY A 90 12.82 2.72 -11.35
CA GLY A 90 13.44 1.43 -11.10
C GLY A 90 14.95 1.53 -10.81
N GLY A 91 15.53 0.39 -10.41
CA GLY A 91 16.93 0.33 -10.00
C GLY A 91 17.19 1.06 -8.69
N PHE A 92 18.41 1.61 -8.55
CA PHE A 92 18.87 2.24 -7.31
C PHE A 92 19.40 3.64 -7.56
N ASN A 93 19.25 4.51 -6.56
CA ASN A 93 19.95 5.77 -6.52
C ASN A 93 21.48 5.51 -6.50
N PRO A 94 22.27 6.07 -7.44
CA PRO A 94 23.69 5.75 -7.56
C PRO A 94 24.55 6.13 -6.35
N GLN A 95 24.11 7.09 -5.53
CA GLN A 95 24.85 7.52 -4.35
C GLN A 95 24.48 6.68 -3.13
N THR A 96 23.18 6.52 -2.84
CA THR A 96 22.72 5.81 -1.62
C THR A 96 22.70 4.30 -1.78
N GLN A 97 22.72 3.80 -3.02
CA GLN A 97 22.54 2.38 -3.35
C GLN A 97 21.21 1.80 -2.83
N ALA A 98 20.22 2.67 -2.60
CA ALA A 98 18.88 2.31 -2.16
C ALA A 98 17.85 2.63 -3.24
N LEU A 99 16.63 2.12 -3.06
CA LEU A 99 15.50 2.45 -3.93
C LEU A 99 15.19 3.95 -3.89
N TRP A 100 14.67 4.48 -5.00
CA TRP A 100 14.26 5.88 -5.08
C TRP A 100 13.08 6.17 -4.15
N LEU A 101 13.16 7.24 -3.35
CA LEU A 101 12.07 7.62 -2.44
C LEU A 101 10.76 7.90 -3.18
N THR A 102 10.85 8.48 -4.38
CA THR A 102 9.69 8.75 -5.25
C THR A 102 9.07 7.47 -5.82
N ASP A 103 9.84 6.41 -6.03
CA ASP A 103 9.33 5.09 -6.41
C ASP A 103 8.69 4.39 -5.20
N ILE A 104 9.30 4.51 -4.00
CA ILE A 104 8.71 3.99 -2.74
C ILE A 104 7.38 4.70 -2.43
N ALA A 105 7.30 6.01 -2.61
CA ALA A 105 6.09 6.80 -2.43
C ALA A 105 4.99 6.35 -3.40
N HIS A 106 5.32 6.21 -4.68
CA HIS A 106 4.37 5.73 -5.69
C HIS A 106 3.91 4.29 -5.40
N HIS A 107 4.81 3.41 -4.97
CA HIS A 107 4.46 2.05 -4.54
C HIS A 107 3.40 2.07 -3.42
N HIS A 108 3.65 2.85 -2.36
CA HIS A 108 2.71 2.95 -1.23
C HIS A 108 1.35 3.54 -1.64
N LEU A 109 1.35 4.51 -2.56
CA LEU A 109 0.11 5.08 -3.09
C LEU A 109 -0.69 4.03 -3.86
N ALA A 110 -0.01 3.27 -4.72
CA ALA A 110 -0.63 2.24 -5.53
C ALA A 110 -1.24 1.12 -4.66
N ILE A 111 -0.48 0.59 -3.70
CA ILE A 111 -1.00 -0.47 -2.81
C ILE A 111 -2.07 0.07 -1.86
N ALA A 112 -2.04 1.35 -1.47
CA ALA A 112 -3.09 1.95 -0.68
C ALA A 112 -4.43 1.90 -1.41
N VAL A 113 -4.46 2.27 -2.70
CA VAL A 113 -5.67 2.18 -3.53
C VAL A 113 -6.18 0.74 -3.61
N VAL A 114 -5.27 -0.22 -3.85
CA VAL A 114 -5.62 -1.65 -3.90
C VAL A 114 -6.28 -2.11 -2.60
N PHE A 115 -5.69 -1.79 -1.45
CA PHE A 115 -6.20 -2.21 -0.15
C PHE A 115 -7.49 -1.49 0.27
N ILE A 116 -7.63 -0.21 -0.05
CA ILE A 116 -8.87 0.54 0.19
C ILE A 116 -10.01 -0.10 -0.60
N VAL A 117 -9.81 -0.36 -1.90
CA VAL A 117 -10.83 -1.03 -2.74
C VAL A 117 -11.12 -2.43 -2.22
N ALA A 118 -10.10 -3.23 -1.91
CA ALA A 118 -10.26 -4.59 -1.37
C ALA A 118 -11.04 -4.62 -0.05
N GLY A 119 -10.86 -3.60 0.81
CA GLY A 119 -11.59 -3.47 2.07
C GLY A 119 -13.07 -3.10 1.94
N HIS A 120 -13.59 -2.94 0.71
CA HIS A 120 -15.02 -2.76 0.44
C HIS A 120 -15.69 -4.02 -0.16
N MET A 121 -15.00 -5.17 -0.12
CA MET A 121 -15.47 -6.41 -0.73
C MET A 121 -16.54 -7.13 0.12
N TYR A 122 -16.37 -7.21 1.44
CA TYR A 122 -17.21 -8.08 2.27
C TYR A 122 -18.45 -7.38 2.82
N ARG A 123 -19.54 -8.13 3.01
CA ARG A 123 -20.84 -7.60 3.42
C ARG A 123 -20.77 -7.07 4.85
N THR A 124 -21.31 -5.87 5.06
CA THR A 124 -21.46 -5.24 6.38
C THR A 124 -22.93 -4.96 6.67
N ASN A 125 -23.23 -4.17 7.70
CA ASN A 125 -24.58 -3.73 8.05
C ASN A 125 -25.28 -2.88 6.97
N TRP A 126 -24.56 -2.47 5.92
CA TRP A 126 -25.09 -1.73 4.77
C TRP A 126 -25.74 -2.63 3.70
N GLY A 127 -25.78 -3.95 3.92
CA GLY A 127 -26.52 -4.90 3.07
C GLY A 127 -25.86 -5.25 1.73
N ILE A 128 -24.80 -4.55 1.31
CA ILE A 128 -24.04 -4.80 0.07
C ILE A 128 -22.68 -5.41 0.41
N GLY A 129 -22.21 -6.33 -0.44
CA GLY A 129 -20.93 -7.02 -0.35
C GLY A 129 -21.07 -8.55 -0.25
N HIS A 130 -19.94 -9.23 -0.14
CA HIS A 130 -19.87 -10.68 -0.13
C HIS A 130 -19.94 -11.28 1.29
N ASN A 131 -20.71 -12.37 1.44
CA ASN A 131 -20.64 -13.23 2.61
C ASN A 131 -19.54 -14.29 2.38
N MET A 132 -18.58 -14.38 3.28
CA MET A 132 -17.42 -15.27 3.08
C MET A 132 -17.80 -16.75 3.14
N LYS A 133 -18.77 -17.11 3.98
CA LYS A 133 -19.29 -18.47 4.07
C LYS A 133 -19.95 -18.89 2.76
N GLU A 134 -20.76 -18.02 2.17
CA GLU A 134 -21.41 -18.28 0.87
C GLU A 134 -20.36 -18.50 -0.25
N ILE A 135 -19.30 -17.67 -0.29
CA ILE A 135 -18.19 -17.85 -1.25
C ILE A 135 -17.56 -19.23 -1.09
N LEU A 136 -17.20 -19.61 0.15
CA LEU A 136 -16.53 -20.89 0.42
C LEU A 136 -17.44 -22.09 0.12
N ASP A 137 -18.70 -22.06 0.55
CA ASP A 137 -19.64 -23.17 0.32
C ASP A 137 -19.99 -23.38 -1.16
N ALA A 138 -19.94 -22.30 -1.96
CA ALA A 138 -20.14 -22.33 -3.41
C ALA A 138 -18.87 -22.73 -4.19
N HIS A 139 -17.67 -22.53 -3.62
CA HIS A 139 -16.42 -22.86 -4.29
C HIS A 139 -16.18 -24.37 -4.31
N ARG A 140 -16.65 -25.02 -5.37
CA ARG A 140 -16.60 -26.46 -5.57
C ARG A 140 -15.92 -26.80 -6.89
N PRO A 141 -15.16 -27.91 -6.94
CA PRO A 141 -14.52 -28.34 -8.16
C PRO A 141 -15.57 -28.73 -9.22
N PRO A 142 -15.27 -28.54 -10.51
CA PRO A 142 -16.17 -28.98 -11.59
C PRO A 142 -16.27 -30.52 -11.69
N GLY A 143 -15.42 -31.27 -10.99
CA GLY A 143 -15.42 -32.75 -10.99
C GLY A 143 -15.09 -33.37 -9.62
N GLY A 144 -15.34 -34.68 -9.48
CA GLY A 144 -15.38 -35.38 -8.18
C GLY A 144 -14.04 -35.75 -7.52
N ARG A 145 -12.89 -35.28 -8.01
CA ARG A 145 -11.57 -35.72 -7.49
C ARG A 145 -11.03 -34.90 -6.30
N LEU A 146 -11.70 -33.81 -5.93
CA LEU A 146 -11.25 -32.89 -4.86
C LEU A 146 -12.23 -32.83 -3.66
N GLY A 147 -13.06 -33.88 -3.49
CA GLY A 147 -13.97 -34.01 -2.36
C GLY A 147 -15.15 -33.02 -2.39
N ALA A 148 -15.62 -32.62 -1.21
CA ALA A 148 -16.82 -31.79 -1.04
C ALA A 148 -16.61 -30.28 -1.28
N GLY A 149 -15.40 -29.86 -1.66
CA GLY A 149 -14.98 -28.46 -1.76
C GLY A 149 -14.69 -27.84 -0.39
N HIS A 150 -14.90 -26.53 -0.24
CA HIS A 150 -14.62 -25.79 1.01
C HIS A 150 -15.79 -25.75 2.01
N ARG A 151 -16.75 -26.67 1.90
CA ARG A 151 -17.92 -26.70 2.80
C ARG A 151 -17.51 -26.86 4.26
N GLY A 152 -18.04 -25.99 5.12
CA GLY A 152 -17.75 -26.00 6.57
C GLY A 152 -16.36 -25.44 6.95
N LEU A 153 -15.54 -25.05 5.96
CA LEU A 153 -14.22 -24.48 6.20
C LEU A 153 -14.30 -23.14 6.95
N PHE A 154 -15.29 -22.31 6.61
CA PHE A 154 -15.53 -21.05 7.30
C PHE A 154 -15.65 -21.28 8.81
N ASP A 155 -16.58 -22.14 9.23
CA ASP A 155 -16.83 -22.40 10.65
C ASP A 155 -15.62 -23.08 11.31
N THR A 156 -14.92 -23.96 10.60
CA THR A 156 -13.70 -24.62 11.11
C THR A 156 -12.60 -23.61 11.43
N ILE A 157 -12.38 -22.62 10.55
CA ILE A 157 -11.38 -21.56 10.77
C ILE A 157 -11.88 -20.58 11.83
N THR A 158 -13.12 -20.10 11.71
CA THR A 158 -13.60 -18.99 12.53
C THR A 158 -13.89 -19.38 13.97
N ASN A 159 -14.18 -20.66 14.23
CA ASN A 159 -14.44 -21.17 15.58
C ASN A 159 -13.20 -21.71 16.29
N SER A 160 -12.05 -21.83 15.61
CA SER A 160 -10.80 -22.31 16.21
C SER A 160 -9.70 -21.25 16.19
N LEU A 161 -9.34 -20.75 17.37
CA LEU A 161 -8.22 -19.81 17.50
C LEU A 161 -6.87 -20.47 17.14
N HIS A 162 -6.71 -21.77 17.38
CA HIS A 162 -5.51 -22.49 16.97
C HIS A 162 -5.36 -22.54 15.44
N MET A 163 -6.47 -22.74 14.71
CA MET A 163 -6.44 -22.68 13.25
C MET A 163 -6.10 -21.27 12.74
N GLN A 164 -6.70 -20.23 13.33
CA GLN A 164 -6.40 -18.84 12.97
C GLN A 164 -4.93 -18.49 13.25
N LEU A 165 -4.41 -18.90 14.42
CA LEU A 165 -3.02 -18.66 14.79
C LEU A 165 -2.05 -19.40 13.86
N GLY A 166 -2.32 -20.67 13.55
CA GLY A 166 -1.47 -21.45 12.64
C GLY A 166 -1.38 -20.82 11.25
N LEU A 167 -2.52 -20.40 10.68
CA LEU A 167 -2.56 -19.74 9.37
C LEU A 167 -1.87 -18.36 9.40
N ALA A 168 -2.07 -17.58 10.48
CA ALA A 168 -1.44 -16.28 10.64
C ALA A 168 0.08 -16.41 10.76
N LEU A 169 0.59 -17.35 11.57
CA LEU A 169 2.02 -17.61 11.71
C LEU A 169 2.65 -18.14 10.42
N ALA A 170 1.96 -19.01 9.68
CA ALA A 170 2.44 -19.47 8.38
C ALA A 170 2.54 -18.31 7.38
N SER A 171 1.51 -17.46 7.29
CA SER A 171 1.50 -16.30 6.38
C SER A 171 2.59 -15.29 6.76
N LEU A 172 2.72 -14.99 8.05
CA LEU A 172 3.75 -14.07 8.55
C LEU A 172 5.15 -14.66 8.36
N GLY A 173 5.34 -15.96 8.54
CA GLY A 173 6.62 -16.63 8.31
C GLY A 173 7.07 -16.53 6.85
N VAL A 174 6.15 -16.70 5.90
CA VAL A 174 6.44 -16.48 4.47
C VAL A 174 6.81 -15.03 4.19
N ALA A 175 6.02 -14.07 4.69
CA ALA A 175 6.33 -12.64 4.52
C ALA A 175 7.67 -12.25 5.16
N THR A 176 7.97 -12.78 6.36
CA THR A 176 9.24 -12.56 7.05
C THR A 176 10.42 -13.09 6.23
N SER A 177 10.28 -14.28 5.64
CA SER A 177 11.30 -14.82 4.75
C SER A 177 11.45 -13.97 3.49
N LEU A 178 10.35 -13.47 2.92
CA LEU A 178 10.40 -12.59 1.74
C LEU A 178 11.13 -11.27 2.05
N THR A 179 10.84 -10.65 3.19
CA THR A 179 11.53 -9.45 3.67
C THR A 179 13.02 -9.68 3.88
N ALA A 180 13.45 -10.89 4.25
CA ALA A 180 14.88 -11.18 4.39
C ALA A 180 15.61 -11.31 3.04
N GLN A 181 14.88 -11.58 1.95
CA GLN A 181 15.47 -11.77 0.62
C GLN A 181 15.45 -10.48 -0.23
N HIS A 182 14.63 -9.51 0.13
CA HIS A 182 14.49 -8.22 -0.55
C HIS A 182 15.16 -7.12 0.27
#